data_AF-A0A7C6BEW0-F1
#
_entry.id   AF-A0A7C6BEW0-F1
#
_cell.length_a   1.000
_cell.length_b   1.000
_cell.length_c   1.000
_cell.angle_alpha   90.00
_cell.angle_beta   90.00
_cell.angle_gamma   90.00
#
_symmetry.space_group_name_H-M   'P 1'
#
loop_
_entity.id
_entity.type
_entity.pdbx_description
1 polymer ?
#
loop_
_entity_poly.entity_id
_entity_poly.type
_entity_poly.pdbx_seq_one_letter_code
_entity_poly.pdbx_strand_id
1 'polypeptide(L)'
;TNVNLLDAINKGRFREDLYYRLCQVSIFVPPLRERKDDIYLLFRRFAVEQAERYKMPMISLTNEARTYLLNYRWKGNIRQLKNVTEQISIIEKEKLITLDTLKKYIPVVSTLPMVVDNSLFEGNFSSQKDILFTIINSKQQILLLKKEIEDLKEFVKQMLNDGHHEPRMIPSINQPSNLIYPNQPNQDTDQEEEDDEIIDNEYSEVDDTPMSLVDMEKKMIISALQRAKGKRATAAKELGISERTLYRKINDFDIEL
;
A
#
# COMPACT_ATOMS: atom_id res chain seq x y z
N THR A 1 15.56 -13.25 10.91
CA THR A 1 14.91 -11.95 10.63
C THR A 1 15.83 -11.15 9.74
N ASN A 2 15.34 -10.41 8.73
CA ASN A 2 16.21 -9.65 7.81
C ASN A 2 16.59 -8.25 8.34
N VAL A 3 16.30 -7.96 9.61
CA VAL A 3 16.64 -6.71 10.28
C VAL A 3 18.07 -6.80 10.80
N ASN A 4 18.89 -5.78 10.54
CA ASN A 4 20.20 -5.67 11.16
C ASN A 4 20.02 -5.35 12.65
N LEU A 5 20.39 -6.27 13.54
CA LEU A 5 20.17 -6.15 14.97
C LEU A 5 20.94 -4.97 15.59
N LEU A 6 22.15 -4.68 15.10
CA LEU A 6 22.96 -3.55 15.59
C LEU A 6 22.31 -2.21 15.26
N ASP A 7 21.79 -2.07 14.04
CA ASP A 7 21.03 -0.88 13.61
C ASP A 7 19.73 -0.72 14.41
N ALA A 8 19.09 -1.83 14.79
CA ALA A 8 17.88 -1.82 15.62
C ALA A 8 18.15 -1.43 17.09
N ILE A 9 19.32 -1.76 17.65
CA ILE A 9 19.76 -1.29 18.98
C ILE A 9 20.01 0.22 18.95
N ASN A 10 20.80 0.70 17.98
CA ASN A 10 21.11 2.12 17.81
C ASN A 10 19.85 3.01 17.64
N LYS A 11 18.78 2.44 17.09
CA LYS A 11 17.47 3.10 16.90
C LYS A 11 16.49 2.90 18.07
N GLY A 12 16.94 2.36 19.20
CA GLY A 12 16.11 2.09 20.39
C GLY A 12 15.00 1.03 20.20
N ARG A 13 14.98 0.33 19.06
CA ARG A 13 13.96 -0.66 18.68
C ARG A 13 14.29 -2.09 19.11
N PHE A 14 15.49 -2.32 19.65
CA PHE A 14 15.92 -3.63 20.12
C PHE A 14 16.73 -3.52 21.40
N ARG A 15 16.56 -4.50 22.30
CA ARG A 15 17.23 -4.57 23.60
C ARG A 15 18.63 -5.14 23.48
N GLU A 16 19.63 -4.39 23.93
CA GLU A 16 21.04 -4.78 23.93
C GLU A 16 21.32 -6.04 24.77
N ASP A 17 20.70 -6.18 25.94
CA ASP A 17 20.82 -7.37 26.80
C ASP A 17 20.23 -8.64 26.17
N LEU A 18 19.39 -8.50 25.15
CA LEU A 18 18.87 -9.61 24.34
C LEU A 18 19.79 -9.91 23.14
N TYR A 19 20.49 -8.91 22.60
CA TYR A 19 21.47 -9.09 21.53
C TYR A 19 22.64 -9.97 21.98
N TYR A 20 23.26 -9.64 23.12
CA TYR A 20 24.38 -10.43 23.65
C TYR A 20 23.99 -11.87 24.05
N ARG A 21 22.69 -12.13 24.29
CA ARG A 21 22.18 -13.48 24.57
C ARG A 21 21.78 -14.27 23.33
N LEU A 22 21.33 -13.62 22.25
CA LEU A 22 20.95 -14.28 21.00
C LEU A 22 22.11 -14.42 19.99
N CYS A 23 23.08 -13.52 20.01
CA CYS A 23 24.16 -13.44 19.02
C CYS A 23 25.50 -14.01 19.51
N GLN A 24 25.48 -15.02 20.40
CA GLN A 24 26.69 -15.69 20.88
C GLN A 24 27.47 -16.41 19.75
N VAL A 25 26.77 -16.90 18.72
CA VAL A 25 27.37 -17.42 17.48
C VAL A 25 26.58 -16.90 16.27
N SER A 26 27.21 -16.08 15.43
CA SER A 26 26.58 -15.46 14.25
C SER A 26 26.76 -16.31 12.99
N ILE A 27 25.71 -17.06 12.61
CA ILE A 27 25.69 -17.84 11.36
C ILE A 27 25.17 -16.95 10.21
N PHE A 28 26.07 -16.49 9.34
CA PHE A 28 25.68 -15.81 8.11
C PHE A 28 25.18 -16.83 7.07
N VAL A 29 23.94 -16.64 6.59
CA VAL A 29 23.34 -17.48 5.54
C VAL A 29 23.41 -16.71 4.21
N PRO A 30 24.35 -17.02 3.29
CA PRO A 30 24.46 -16.28 2.05
C PRO A 30 23.20 -16.47 1.18
N PRO A 31 22.67 -15.38 0.59
CA PRO A 31 21.48 -15.40 -0.25
C PRO A 31 21.66 -16.22 -1.52
N LEU A 32 20.55 -16.69 -2.08
CA LEU A 32 20.49 -17.72 -3.12
C LEU A 32 21.28 -17.36 -4.40
N ARG A 33 21.40 -16.06 -4.69
CA ARG A 33 22.15 -15.48 -5.81
C ARG A 33 23.69 -15.66 -5.75
N GLU A 34 24.23 -15.94 -4.57
CA GLU A 34 25.68 -16.11 -4.31
C GLU A 34 26.09 -17.59 -4.25
N ARG A 35 25.12 -18.50 -4.34
CA ARG A 35 25.24 -19.96 -4.27
C ARG A 35 24.59 -20.61 -5.50
N LYS A 36 25.00 -20.20 -6.71
CA LYS A 36 24.24 -20.49 -7.95
C LYS A 36 23.97 -21.99 -8.16
N ASP A 37 24.91 -22.86 -7.83
CA ASP A 37 24.79 -24.30 -8.06
C ASP A 37 23.71 -24.95 -7.17
N ASP A 38 23.49 -24.42 -5.95
CA ASP A 38 22.39 -24.82 -5.06
C ASP A 38 21.01 -24.58 -5.71
N ILE A 39 20.87 -23.58 -6.61
CA ILE A 39 19.57 -23.20 -7.19
C ILE A 39 18.94 -24.39 -7.94
N TYR A 40 19.71 -25.07 -8.79
CA TYR A 40 19.19 -26.20 -9.57
C TYR A 40 18.97 -27.45 -8.71
N LEU A 41 19.82 -27.69 -7.70
CA LEU A 41 19.66 -28.78 -6.75
C LEU A 41 18.41 -28.60 -5.87
N LEU A 42 18.19 -27.38 -5.37
CA LEU A 42 16.99 -27.01 -4.61
C LEU A 42 15.74 -27.09 -5.47
N PHE A 43 15.78 -26.62 -6.72
CA PHE A 43 14.67 -26.79 -7.67
C PHE A 43 14.31 -28.26 -7.84
N ARG A 44 15.30 -29.14 -8.10
CA ARG A 44 15.06 -30.58 -8.24
C ARG A 44 14.46 -31.19 -6.96
N ARG A 45 14.94 -30.80 -5.78
CA ARG A 45 14.38 -31.23 -4.50
C ARG A 45 12.91 -30.82 -4.35
N PHE A 46 12.56 -29.57 -4.66
CA PHE A 46 11.18 -29.10 -4.58
C PHE A 46 10.29 -29.77 -5.64
N ALA A 47 10.78 -29.99 -6.85
CA ALA A 47 10.05 -30.72 -7.89
C ALA A 47 9.70 -32.16 -7.46
N VAL A 48 10.58 -32.85 -6.73
CA VAL A 48 10.30 -34.16 -6.12
C VAL A 48 9.29 -34.03 -4.96
N GLU A 49 9.46 -33.06 -4.06
CA GLU A 49 8.54 -32.83 -2.93
C GLU A 49 7.09 -32.63 -3.41
N GLN A 50 6.88 -31.87 -4.50
CA GLN A 50 5.53 -31.65 -5.05
C GLN A 50 5.03 -32.84 -5.88
N ALA A 51 5.91 -33.54 -6.61
CA ALA A 51 5.57 -34.77 -7.32
C ALA A 51 4.98 -35.83 -6.37
N GLU A 52 5.65 -36.05 -5.22
CA GLU A 52 5.18 -36.95 -4.17
C GLU A 52 3.88 -36.44 -3.52
N ARG A 53 3.84 -35.16 -3.10
CA ARG A 53 2.68 -34.53 -2.43
C ARG A 53 1.39 -34.61 -3.26
N TYR A 54 1.48 -34.37 -4.57
CA TYR A 54 0.32 -34.35 -5.48
C TYR A 54 0.15 -35.63 -6.31
N LYS A 55 0.99 -36.66 -6.07
CA LYS A 55 1.02 -37.92 -6.83
C LYS A 55 1.13 -37.71 -8.35
N MET A 56 1.95 -36.73 -8.76
CA MET A 56 2.18 -36.35 -10.15
C MET A 56 3.62 -36.70 -10.60
N PRO A 57 3.86 -36.93 -11.90
CA PRO A 57 5.22 -37.01 -12.44
C PRO A 57 6.02 -35.72 -12.22
N MET A 58 7.31 -35.87 -11.86
CA MET A 58 8.21 -34.75 -11.56
C MET A 58 8.48 -33.85 -12.78
N ILE A 59 8.50 -32.54 -12.55
CA ILE A 59 8.88 -31.55 -13.56
C ILE A 59 10.40 -31.51 -13.79
N SER A 60 10.80 -31.32 -15.05
CA SER A 60 12.18 -31.19 -15.51
C SER A 60 12.34 -29.92 -16.34
N LEU A 61 13.50 -29.25 -16.24
CA LEU A 61 13.80 -28.03 -17.01
C LEU A 61 14.60 -28.36 -18.26
N THR A 62 14.36 -27.64 -19.37
CA THR A 62 15.31 -27.59 -20.48
C THR A 62 16.63 -26.91 -20.07
N ASN A 63 17.71 -27.10 -20.83
CA ASN A 63 19.01 -26.48 -20.53
C ASN A 63 18.95 -24.94 -20.56
N GLU A 64 18.12 -24.36 -21.44
CA GLU A 64 17.83 -22.93 -21.50
C GLU A 64 17.12 -22.44 -20.24
N ALA A 65 16.05 -23.14 -19.83
CA ALA A 65 15.28 -22.83 -18.63
C ALA A 65 16.15 -22.94 -17.37
N ARG A 66 17.04 -23.95 -17.29
CA ARG A 66 18.06 -24.07 -16.23
C ARG A 66 19.00 -22.85 -16.22
N THR A 67 19.51 -22.43 -17.38
CA THR A 67 20.43 -21.29 -17.49
C THR A 67 19.78 -19.97 -17.09
N TYR A 68 18.50 -19.79 -17.41
CA TYR A 68 17.69 -18.65 -16.95
C TYR A 68 17.47 -18.68 -15.43
N LEU A 69 17.11 -19.85 -14.88
CA LEU A 69 16.93 -20.07 -13.43
C LEU A 69 18.20 -19.71 -12.61
N LEU A 70 19.38 -20.09 -13.11
CA LEU A 70 20.69 -19.86 -12.50
C LEU A 70 21.13 -18.38 -12.51
N ASN A 71 20.67 -17.59 -13.48
CA ASN A 71 21.07 -16.19 -13.65
C ASN A 71 20.06 -15.19 -13.07
N TYR A 72 18.85 -15.64 -12.71
CA TYR A 72 17.87 -14.80 -12.05
C TYR A 72 18.29 -14.40 -10.62
N ARG A 73 17.93 -13.19 -10.17
CA ARG A 73 18.47 -12.58 -8.94
C ARG A 73 17.85 -13.09 -7.63
N TRP A 74 16.72 -13.82 -7.71
CA TRP A 74 15.98 -14.42 -6.58
C TRP A 74 15.84 -13.49 -5.36
N LYS A 75 15.16 -12.34 -5.52
CA LYS A 75 14.93 -11.37 -4.43
C LYS A 75 14.29 -12.01 -3.18
N GLY A 76 13.41 -13.00 -3.34
CA GLY A 76 12.82 -13.77 -2.24
C GLY A 76 13.58 -15.04 -1.83
N ASN A 77 14.83 -15.22 -2.28
CA ASN A 77 15.67 -16.40 -2.06
C ASN A 77 14.89 -17.73 -2.29
N ILE A 78 15.12 -18.71 -1.41
CA ILE A 78 14.56 -20.06 -1.47
C ILE A 78 13.02 -20.06 -1.47
N ARG A 79 12.36 -19.10 -0.81
CA ARG A 79 10.90 -18.98 -0.81
C ARG A 79 10.36 -18.65 -2.20
N GLN A 80 11.01 -17.73 -2.93
CA GLN A 80 10.62 -17.43 -4.31
C GLN A 80 10.86 -18.63 -5.24
N LEU A 81 11.98 -19.34 -5.07
CA LEU A 81 12.26 -20.56 -5.84
C LEU A 81 11.23 -21.66 -5.58
N LYS A 82 10.89 -21.95 -4.32
CA LYS A 82 9.87 -22.96 -3.97
C LYS A 82 8.51 -22.57 -4.56
N ASN A 83 8.04 -21.34 -4.34
CA ASN A 83 6.75 -20.87 -4.86
C ASN A 83 6.64 -21.04 -6.39
N VAL A 84 7.68 -20.66 -7.15
CA VAL A 84 7.70 -20.83 -8.61
C VAL A 84 7.68 -22.32 -9.00
N THR A 85 8.45 -23.16 -8.30
CA THR A 85 8.47 -24.62 -8.56
C THR A 85 7.13 -25.27 -8.27
N GLU A 86 6.46 -24.85 -7.20
CA GLU A 86 5.14 -25.31 -6.75
C GLU A 86 4.04 -24.89 -7.74
N GLN A 87 4.02 -23.61 -8.16
CA GLN A 87 3.10 -23.11 -9.19
C GLN A 87 3.23 -23.87 -10.51
N ILE A 88 4.46 -24.03 -11.02
CA ILE A 88 4.71 -24.78 -12.27
C ILE A 88 4.26 -26.24 -12.13
N SER A 89 4.55 -26.90 -11.01
CA SER A 89 4.19 -28.31 -10.80
C SER A 89 2.67 -28.56 -10.79
N ILE A 90 1.90 -27.58 -10.32
CA ILE A 90 0.43 -27.65 -10.18
C ILE A 90 -0.28 -27.20 -11.47
N ILE A 91 0.19 -26.13 -12.11
CA ILE A 91 -0.51 -25.49 -13.23
C ILE A 91 -0.14 -26.13 -14.58
N GLU A 92 1.12 -26.50 -14.79
CA GLU A 92 1.55 -27.03 -16.09
C GLU A 92 1.17 -28.49 -16.27
N LYS A 93 0.49 -28.79 -17.39
CA LYS A 93 0.15 -30.15 -17.82
C LYS A 93 1.39 -30.89 -18.29
N GLU A 94 2.21 -30.22 -19.10
CA GLU A 94 3.50 -30.73 -19.54
C GLU A 94 4.52 -30.71 -18.39
N LYS A 95 5.41 -31.71 -18.37
CA LYS A 95 6.43 -31.84 -17.32
C LYS A 95 7.85 -31.55 -17.81
N LEU A 96 8.02 -31.23 -19.09
CA LEU A 96 9.25 -30.64 -19.64
C LEU A 96 9.05 -29.13 -19.79
N ILE A 97 9.61 -28.37 -18.85
CA ILE A 97 9.37 -26.94 -18.72
C ILE A 97 10.39 -26.17 -19.58
N THR A 98 9.86 -25.41 -20.54
CA THR A 98 10.61 -24.58 -21.50
C THR A 98 10.97 -23.22 -20.91
N LEU A 99 11.82 -22.46 -21.64
CA LEU A 99 12.19 -21.11 -21.26
C LEU A 99 10.98 -20.16 -21.19
N ASP A 100 10.03 -20.31 -22.12
CA ASP A 100 8.86 -19.44 -22.24
C ASP A 100 7.82 -19.69 -21.14
N THR A 101 7.55 -20.96 -20.79
CA THR A 101 6.68 -21.27 -19.64
C THR A 101 7.32 -20.78 -18.34
N LEU A 102 8.62 -21.02 -18.12
CA LEU A 102 9.33 -20.53 -16.93
C LEU A 102 9.28 -19.00 -16.78
N LYS A 103 9.37 -18.24 -17.88
CA LYS A 103 9.26 -16.77 -17.88
C LYS A 103 7.89 -16.24 -17.44
N LYS A 104 6.81 -17.01 -17.58
CA LYS A 104 5.45 -16.59 -17.17
C LYS A 104 5.27 -16.58 -15.65
N TYR A 105 5.96 -17.49 -14.95
CA TYR A 105 5.89 -17.61 -13.48
C TYR A 105 6.97 -16.82 -12.74
N ILE A 106 8.07 -16.46 -13.40
CA ILE A 106 9.13 -15.61 -12.82
C ILE A 106 8.82 -14.14 -13.12
N PRO A 107 8.51 -13.29 -12.12
CA PRO A 107 8.16 -11.90 -12.37
C PRO A 107 9.35 -11.12 -12.93
N VAL A 108 9.12 -10.37 -14.01
CA VAL A 108 10.13 -9.49 -14.61
C VAL A 108 10.48 -8.39 -13.60
N VAL A 109 11.69 -8.47 -13.04
CA VAL A 109 12.21 -7.42 -12.16
C VAL A 109 12.69 -6.26 -13.03
N SER A 110 11.79 -5.33 -13.35
CA SER A 110 12.15 -4.08 -14.04
C SER A 110 13.23 -3.35 -13.23
N THR A 111 14.42 -3.23 -13.80
CA THR A 111 15.57 -2.54 -13.20
C THR A 111 15.66 -1.07 -13.59
N LEU A 112 14.56 -0.49 -14.11
CA LEU A 112 14.48 0.93 -14.42
C LEU A 112 14.60 1.73 -13.12
N PRO A 113 15.55 2.66 -12.99
CA PRO A 113 15.64 3.53 -11.82
C PRO A 113 14.43 4.47 -11.82
N MET A 114 13.61 4.40 -10.76
CA MET A 114 12.61 5.43 -10.51
C MET A 114 13.34 6.69 -10.08
N VAL A 115 13.32 7.74 -10.89
CA VAL A 115 13.70 9.08 -10.44
C VAL A 115 12.63 9.50 -9.42
N VAL A 116 13.03 9.54 -8.16
CA VAL A 116 12.19 10.07 -7.08
C VAL A 116 12.68 11.48 -6.82
N ASP A 117 11.81 12.48 -6.94
CA ASP A 117 12.15 13.83 -6.51
C ASP A 117 12.24 13.87 -4.98
N ASN A 118 13.31 14.47 -4.46
CA ASN A 118 13.59 14.48 -3.03
C ASN A 118 12.64 15.41 -2.24
N SER A 119 11.96 16.32 -2.92
CA SER A 119 10.92 17.20 -2.38
C SER A 119 9.77 16.47 -1.67
N LEU A 120 9.55 15.20 -1.99
CA LEU A 120 8.45 14.38 -1.44
C LEU A 120 8.79 13.67 -0.12
N PHE A 121 10.02 13.77 0.40
CA PHE A 121 10.48 12.99 1.55
C PHE A 121 10.48 13.70 2.92
N GLU A 122 10.15 15.00 3.01
CA GLU A 122 10.11 15.71 4.29
C GLU A 122 8.84 15.41 5.13
N GLY A 123 7.88 14.65 4.58
CA GLY A 123 6.75 14.10 5.34
C GLY A 123 7.12 12.81 6.09
N ASN A 124 6.69 12.69 7.35
CA ASN A 124 6.89 11.49 8.19
C ASN A 124 6.09 10.26 7.71
N PHE A 125 6.53 9.63 6.62
CA PHE A 125 5.89 8.44 6.03
C PHE A 125 6.05 7.18 6.89
N SER A 126 5.08 6.96 7.78
CA SER A 126 5.05 5.78 8.66
C SER A 126 4.55 4.50 7.96
N SER A 127 3.88 4.59 6.80
CA SER A 127 3.43 3.41 6.06
C SER A 127 3.61 3.47 4.53
N GLN A 128 3.76 2.27 3.95
CA GLN A 128 3.81 2.05 2.51
C GLN A 128 2.44 2.28 1.82
N LYS A 129 1.33 2.31 2.57
CA LYS A 129 0.00 2.60 2.02
C LYS A 129 -0.14 4.06 1.64
N ASP A 130 0.43 4.95 2.44
CA ASP A 130 0.24 6.39 2.31
C ASP A 130 0.94 6.89 1.03
N ILE A 131 2.18 6.42 0.79
CA ILE A 131 2.93 6.61 -0.45
C ILE A 131 2.11 6.12 -1.66
N LEU A 132 1.49 4.94 -1.56
CA LEU A 132 0.66 4.38 -2.64
C LEU A 132 -0.61 5.21 -2.88
N PHE A 133 -1.24 5.72 -1.82
CA PHE A 133 -2.41 6.59 -1.91
C PHE A 133 -2.08 7.94 -2.56
N THR A 134 -0.96 8.57 -2.19
CA THR A 134 -0.44 9.79 -2.84
C THR A 134 -0.16 9.56 -4.34
N ILE A 135 0.41 8.41 -4.71
CA ILE A 135 0.66 8.03 -6.12
C ILE A 135 -0.66 7.80 -6.90
N ILE A 136 -1.69 7.24 -6.26
CA ILE A 136 -3.00 7.05 -6.89
C ILE A 136 -3.72 8.39 -7.11
N ASN A 137 -3.70 9.27 -6.10
CA ASN A 137 -4.31 10.59 -6.16
C ASN A 137 -3.62 11.48 -7.22
N SER A 138 -2.29 11.58 -7.21
CA SER A 138 -1.55 12.35 -8.23
C SER A 138 -1.75 11.80 -9.65
N LYS A 139 -1.89 10.48 -9.81
CA LYS A 139 -2.26 9.87 -11.10
C LYS A 139 -3.65 10.30 -11.58
N GLN A 140 -4.63 10.49 -10.69
CA GLN A 140 -5.95 11.03 -11.07
C GLN A 140 -5.84 12.49 -11.51
N GLN A 141 -5.09 13.31 -10.78
CA GLN A 141 -4.85 14.72 -11.15
C GLN A 141 -4.17 14.85 -12.52
N ILE A 142 -3.17 14.02 -12.81
CA ILE A 142 -2.49 13.97 -14.13
C ILE A 142 -3.46 13.57 -15.26
N LEU A 143 -4.45 12.70 -15.00
CA LEU A 143 -5.46 12.33 -15.98
C LEU A 143 -6.47 13.46 -16.26
N LEU A 144 -6.82 14.26 -15.26
CA LEU A 144 -7.66 15.45 -15.41
C LEU A 144 -6.92 16.54 -16.22
N LEU A 145 -5.69 16.89 -15.81
CA LEU A 145 -4.83 17.84 -16.53
C LEU A 145 -4.60 17.43 -17.99
N LYS A 146 -4.41 16.12 -18.26
CA LYS A 146 -4.28 15.64 -19.64
C LYS A 146 -5.55 15.87 -20.46
N LYS A 147 -6.73 15.75 -19.85
CA LYS A 147 -8.01 16.05 -20.52
C LYS A 147 -8.11 17.55 -20.81
N GLU A 148 -7.89 18.40 -19.81
CA GLU A 148 -7.91 19.87 -19.96
C GLU A 148 -6.94 20.38 -21.04
N ILE A 149 -5.76 19.76 -21.16
CA ILE A 149 -4.78 20.07 -22.21
C ILE A 149 -5.27 19.65 -23.61
N GLU A 150 -6.00 18.53 -23.75
CA GLU A 150 -6.54 18.09 -25.04
C GLU A 150 -7.78 18.93 -25.41
N ASP A 151 -8.67 19.23 -24.45
CA ASP A 151 -9.81 20.14 -24.60
C ASP A 151 -9.33 21.56 -25.03
N LEU A 152 -8.28 22.10 -24.38
CA LEU A 152 -7.65 23.39 -24.73
C LEU A 152 -6.99 23.37 -26.12
N LYS A 153 -6.34 22.25 -26.48
CA LYS A 153 -5.69 22.06 -27.78
C LYS A 153 -6.72 21.95 -28.91
N GLU A 154 -7.89 21.39 -28.66
CA GLU A 154 -9.03 21.42 -29.58
C GLU A 154 -9.57 22.84 -29.75
N PHE A 155 -9.75 23.60 -28.66
CA PHE A 155 -10.17 25.01 -28.69
C PHE A 155 -9.17 25.90 -29.45
N VAL A 156 -7.86 25.76 -29.21
CA VAL A 156 -6.81 26.51 -29.93
C VAL A 156 -6.77 26.12 -31.42
N LYS A 157 -7.01 24.85 -31.75
CA LYS A 157 -7.11 24.38 -33.14
C LYS A 157 -8.35 24.92 -33.85
N GLN A 158 -9.45 25.14 -33.12
CA GLN A 158 -10.66 25.79 -33.64
C GLN A 158 -10.38 27.28 -33.94
N MET A 159 -9.75 27.99 -32.99
CA MET A 159 -9.29 29.39 -33.17
C MET A 159 -8.27 29.57 -34.32
N LEU A 160 -7.55 28.52 -34.72
CA LEU A 160 -6.60 28.54 -35.85
C LEU A 160 -7.25 28.29 -37.22
N ASN A 161 -8.51 27.83 -37.26
CA ASN A 161 -9.24 27.59 -38.51
C ASN A 161 -10.10 28.79 -38.95
N ASP A 162 -10.65 29.56 -38.00
CA ASP A 162 -11.44 30.75 -38.29
C ASP A 162 -10.52 31.93 -38.63
N GLY A 163 -10.25 32.12 -39.92
CA GLY A 163 -9.37 33.16 -40.43
C GLY A 163 -9.92 34.58 -40.23
N HIS A 164 -8.98 35.54 -40.16
CA HIS A 164 -9.16 36.98 -40.02
C HIS A 164 -9.50 37.49 -38.61
N HIS A 165 -8.49 37.99 -37.88
CA HIS A 165 -8.30 39.43 -37.62
C HIS A 165 -6.81 39.71 -37.29
N GLU A 166 -6.35 40.95 -37.47
CA GLU A 166 -4.93 41.32 -37.38
C GLU A 166 -4.38 41.41 -35.93
N PRO A 167 -3.07 41.20 -35.72
CA PRO A 167 -2.44 41.28 -34.40
C PRO A 167 -2.38 42.73 -33.88
N ARG A 168 -3.17 43.03 -32.85
CA ARG A 168 -3.16 44.35 -32.20
C ARG A 168 -2.21 44.38 -30.99
N MET A 169 -1.41 45.45 -30.90
CA MET A 169 -0.25 45.51 -30.00
C MET A 169 -0.58 45.79 -28.53
N ILE A 170 0.35 45.41 -27.65
CA ILE A 170 0.33 45.67 -26.21
C ILE A 170 0.46 47.18 -25.93
N PRO A 171 -0.44 47.79 -25.13
CA PRO A 171 -0.20 49.07 -24.50
C PRO A 171 0.48 48.87 -23.14
N SER A 172 1.76 49.23 -23.03
CA SER A 172 2.42 49.35 -21.71
C SER A 172 1.95 50.62 -21.00
N ILE A 173 1.50 50.48 -19.75
CA ILE A 173 1.37 51.59 -18.79
C ILE A 173 2.23 51.28 -17.55
N ASN A 174 2.77 52.34 -16.95
CA ASN A 174 3.99 52.30 -16.16
C ASN A 174 3.75 52.52 -14.66
N GLN A 175 4.47 51.75 -13.83
CA GLN A 175 4.72 52.00 -12.40
C GLN A 175 3.47 51.93 -11.48
N PRO A 176 3.62 52.00 -10.14
CA PRO A 176 4.24 50.93 -9.35
C PRO A 176 3.41 50.55 -8.10
N SER A 177 3.80 49.48 -7.37
CA SER A 177 3.85 49.39 -5.88
C SER A 177 3.57 47.99 -5.31
N ASN A 178 4.48 47.55 -4.44
CA ASN A 178 4.33 46.81 -3.17
C ASN A 178 3.28 45.68 -2.98
N LEU A 179 3.80 44.58 -2.44
CA LEU A 179 3.10 43.45 -1.82
C LEU A 179 2.27 43.86 -0.60
N ILE A 180 1.00 43.43 -0.51
CA ILE A 180 0.24 43.31 0.76
C ILE A 180 -0.67 42.07 0.67
N TYR A 181 -0.70 41.26 1.74
CA TYR A 181 -1.66 40.15 1.94
C TYR A 181 -2.90 40.62 2.74
N PRO A 182 -4.09 40.09 2.44
CA PRO A 182 -5.18 39.88 3.40
C PRO A 182 -5.34 38.36 3.66
N ASN A 183 -5.02 37.82 4.83
CA ASN A 183 -5.69 37.89 6.14
C ASN A 183 -7.01 37.10 6.27
N GLN A 184 -7.06 36.26 7.31
CA GLN A 184 -8.27 35.59 7.82
C GLN A 184 -9.12 36.57 8.66
N PRO A 185 -10.42 36.29 8.85
CA PRO A 185 -11.18 36.72 10.02
C PRO A 185 -11.28 35.60 11.08
N ASN A 186 -11.14 35.98 12.35
CA ASN A 186 -11.57 35.19 13.52
C ASN A 186 -13.09 35.43 13.77
N GLN A 187 -13.87 34.42 14.18
CA GLN A 187 -14.36 34.12 15.56
C GLN A 187 -15.36 35.13 16.16
N ASP A 188 -15.98 34.72 17.27
CA ASP A 188 -16.91 35.46 18.15
C ASP A 188 -18.33 35.67 17.59
N THR A 189 -19.43 35.41 18.32
CA THR A 189 -19.66 34.75 19.65
C THR A 189 -20.88 33.77 19.48
N ASP A 190 -21.67 33.23 20.42
CA ASP A 190 -22.01 33.46 21.85
C ASP A 190 -22.26 32.10 22.56
N GLN A 191 -23.08 32.05 23.62
CA GLN A 191 -23.42 30.86 24.43
C GLN A 191 -24.92 30.85 24.76
N GLU A 192 -25.49 29.67 25.10
CA GLU A 192 -26.39 29.47 26.26
C GLU A 192 -26.63 27.95 26.51
N GLU A 193 -27.18 27.58 27.67
CA GLU A 193 -27.10 26.23 28.26
C GLU A 193 -28.42 25.42 28.16
N GLU A 194 -28.39 24.15 28.61
CA GLU A 194 -29.51 23.20 28.61
C GLU A 194 -30.52 23.47 29.75
N ASP A 195 -31.80 23.10 29.59
CA ASP A 195 -32.70 22.82 30.73
C ASP A 195 -33.84 21.84 30.37
N ASP A 196 -33.79 20.68 31.03
CA ASP A 196 -34.73 19.59 31.35
C ASP A 196 -36.06 19.21 30.62
N GLU A 197 -36.26 17.87 30.67
CA GLU A 197 -37.51 17.08 30.87
C GLU A 197 -38.42 16.52 29.74
N ILE A 198 -38.63 15.19 29.85
CA ILE A 198 -39.81 14.35 29.52
C ILE A 198 -40.08 13.92 28.06
N ILE A 199 -39.68 12.66 27.78
CA ILE A 199 -40.46 11.54 27.20
C ILE A 199 -41.52 11.88 26.12
N ASP A 200 -41.31 11.41 24.88
CA ASP A 200 -41.89 10.12 24.43
C ASP A 200 -41.16 9.49 23.21
N ASN A 201 -41.59 8.29 22.82
CA ASN A 201 -40.92 7.34 21.93
C ASN A 201 -41.51 7.33 20.49
N GLU A 202 -40.71 7.66 19.48
CA GLU A 202 -41.04 7.41 18.06
C GLU A 202 -39.80 7.11 17.19
N TYR A 203 -39.99 6.49 16.02
CA TYR A 203 -38.92 5.98 15.14
C TYR A 203 -38.69 6.88 13.90
N SER A 204 -37.68 7.75 13.97
CA SER A 204 -37.15 8.55 12.84
C SER A 204 -35.73 9.03 13.19
N GLU A 205 -34.82 9.34 12.26
CA GLU A 205 -34.75 9.10 10.82
C GLU A 205 -33.27 8.74 10.49
N VAL A 206 -32.99 8.08 9.35
CA VAL A 206 -31.59 7.82 8.95
C VAL A 206 -31.07 9.06 8.24
N ASP A 207 -30.44 9.95 9.01
CA ASP A 207 -29.81 11.17 8.53
C ASP A 207 -28.66 10.85 7.55
N ASP A 208 -28.95 10.96 6.25
CA ASP A 208 -28.15 10.47 5.13
C ASP A 208 -26.97 11.41 4.78
N THR A 209 -26.33 11.94 5.83
CA THR A 209 -25.10 12.74 5.73
C THR A 209 -23.93 11.86 5.22
N PRO A 210 -23.12 12.33 4.25
CA PRO A 210 -22.03 11.55 3.66
C PRO A 210 -20.82 11.44 4.60
N MET A 211 -21.00 10.69 5.70
CA MET A 211 -20.04 10.49 6.77
C MET A 211 -18.81 9.69 6.30
N SER A 212 -17.63 9.93 6.89
CA SER A 212 -16.44 9.12 6.58
C SER A 212 -16.64 7.66 6.98
N LEU A 213 -16.01 6.74 6.25
CA LEU A 213 -15.96 5.32 6.58
C LEU A 213 -15.40 5.08 8.01
N VAL A 214 -14.53 5.97 8.47
CA VAL A 214 -13.94 5.95 9.82
C VAL A 214 -14.98 6.27 10.89
N ASP A 215 -15.80 7.30 10.67
CA ASP A 215 -16.80 7.79 11.62
C ASP A 215 -17.99 6.83 11.69
N MET A 216 -18.38 6.26 10.53
CA MET A 216 -19.36 5.17 10.45
C MET A 216 -18.89 3.96 11.28
N GLU A 217 -17.61 3.59 11.18
CA GLU A 217 -17.05 2.51 12.00
C GLU A 217 -17.05 2.84 13.50
N LYS A 218 -16.69 4.07 13.89
CA LYS A 218 -16.79 4.54 15.29
C LYS A 218 -18.23 4.47 15.81
N LYS A 219 -19.22 4.93 15.04
CA LYS A 219 -20.67 4.87 15.38
C LYS A 219 -21.19 3.43 15.50
N MET A 220 -20.74 2.51 14.63
CA MET A 220 -21.07 1.09 14.74
C MET A 220 -20.46 0.43 15.98
N ILE A 221 -19.22 0.79 16.34
CA ILE A 221 -18.55 0.25 17.54
C ILE A 221 -19.23 0.71 18.82
N ILE A 222 -19.55 2.00 18.93
CA ILE A 222 -20.24 2.58 20.09
C ILE A 222 -21.62 1.93 20.28
N SER A 223 -22.43 1.87 19.22
CA SER A 223 -23.78 1.30 19.31
C SER A 223 -23.79 -0.21 19.63
N ALA A 224 -22.83 -0.99 19.12
CA ALA A 224 -22.67 -2.39 19.51
C ALA A 224 -22.22 -2.56 20.98
N LEU A 225 -21.35 -1.67 21.49
CA LEU A 225 -20.92 -1.71 22.90
C LEU A 225 -22.06 -1.32 23.87
N GLN A 226 -22.87 -0.32 23.51
CA GLN A 226 -24.08 0.06 24.24
C GLN A 226 -25.10 -1.09 24.28
N ARG A 227 -25.42 -1.67 23.11
CA ARG A 227 -26.35 -2.82 23.01
C ARG A 227 -25.85 -4.05 23.78
N ALA A 228 -24.54 -4.29 23.79
CA ALA A 228 -23.90 -5.33 24.58
C ALA A 228 -23.76 -4.99 26.09
N LYS A 229 -24.16 -3.79 26.55
CA LYS A 229 -23.97 -3.27 27.91
C LYS A 229 -22.51 -3.43 28.39
N GLY A 230 -21.57 -2.91 27.59
CA GLY A 230 -20.14 -2.95 27.85
C GLY A 230 -19.45 -4.31 27.65
N LYS A 231 -20.20 -5.39 27.37
CA LYS A 231 -19.63 -6.74 27.16
C LYS A 231 -18.92 -6.85 25.81
N ARG A 232 -17.62 -6.52 25.82
CA ARG A 232 -16.72 -6.52 24.65
C ARG A 232 -16.78 -7.82 23.83
N ALA A 233 -16.90 -8.98 24.48
CA ALA A 233 -17.03 -10.29 23.80
C ALA A 233 -18.27 -10.39 22.90
N THR A 234 -19.44 -9.95 23.39
CA THR A 234 -20.68 -9.99 22.60
C THR A 234 -20.73 -8.90 21.54
N ALA A 235 -20.22 -7.69 21.82
CA ALA A 235 -20.09 -6.64 20.81
C ALA A 235 -19.15 -7.04 19.65
N ALA A 236 -18.03 -7.69 19.96
CA ALA A 236 -17.11 -8.19 18.93
C ALA A 236 -17.76 -9.25 18.04
N LYS A 237 -18.53 -10.17 18.64
CA LYS A 237 -19.30 -11.19 17.93
C LYS A 237 -20.40 -10.58 17.05
N GLU A 238 -21.09 -9.55 17.51
CA GLU A 238 -22.12 -8.83 16.76
C GLU A 238 -21.52 -8.10 15.53
N LEU A 239 -20.36 -7.45 15.71
CA LEU A 239 -19.61 -6.78 14.64
C LEU A 239 -18.82 -7.76 13.74
N GLY A 240 -18.86 -9.07 13.98
CA GLY A 240 -18.14 -10.08 13.19
C GLY A 240 -16.60 -10.03 13.30
N ILE A 241 -16.05 -9.35 14.31
CA ILE A 241 -14.60 -9.15 14.50
C ILE A 241 -14.06 -9.89 15.72
N SER A 242 -12.73 -10.07 15.78
CA SER A 242 -12.10 -10.63 16.98
C SER A 242 -12.15 -9.62 18.14
N GLU A 243 -12.26 -10.12 19.38
CA GLU A 243 -12.22 -9.28 20.60
C GLU A 243 -10.95 -8.40 20.66
N ARG A 244 -9.82 -8.92 20.18
CA ARG A 244 -8.56 -8.19 20.07
C ARG A 244 -8.61 -7.07 19.02
N THR A 245 -9.38 -7.25 17.95
CA THR A 245 -9.63 -6.20 16.95
C THR A 245 -10.50 -5.11 17.55
N LEU A 246 -11.57 -5.48 18.26
CA LEU A 246 -12.46 -4.53 18.94
C LEU A 246 -11.70 -3.74 20.01
N TYR A 247 -10.96 -4.41 20.90
CA TYR A 247 -10.17 -3.75 21.93
C TYR A 247 -9.16 -2.76 21.35
N ARG A 248 -8.46 -3.13 20.26
CA ARG A 248 -7.57 -2.20 19.58
C ARG A 248 -8.35 -0.99 19.04
N LYS A 249 -9.50 -1.19 18.39
CA LYS A 249 -10.31 -0.08 17.84
C LYS A 249 -10.94 0.83 18.90
N ILE A 250 -11.25 0.32 20.10
CA ILE A 250 -11.68 1.14 21.24
C ILE A 250 -10.56 2.13 21.61
N ASN A 251 -9.32 1.65 21.68
CA ASN A 251 -8.14 2.49 21.94
C ASN A 251 -7.74 3.35 20.72
N ASP A 252 -7.88 2.85 19.48
CA ASP A 252 -7.54 3.58 18.24
C ASP A 252 -8.47 4.79 18.01
N PHE A 253 -9.61 4.87 18.72
CA PHE A 253 -10.67 5.87 18.57
C PHE A 253 -11.01 6.64 19.86
N ASP A 254 -10.28 6.41 20.96
CA ASP A 254 -10.55 6.94 22.31
C ASP A 254 -12.04 6.89 22.69
N ILE A 255 -12.60 5.68 22.70
CA ILE A 255 -14.00 5.42 23.08
C ILE A 255 -14.08 5.12 24.57
N GLU A 256 -14.40 6.16 25.36
CA GLU A 256 -14.86 6.02 26.74
C GLU A 256 -16.28 5.41 26.79
N LEU A 257 -16.61 4.71 27.89
CA LEU A 257 -17.66 3.68 27.93
C LEU A 257 -18.19 3.44 29.35
#